data_AF-A0A523G3W0-F1
#
_entry.id   AF-A0A523G3W0-F1
#
_cell.length_a   1.000
_cell.length_b   1.000
_cell.length_c   1.000
_cell.angle_alpha   90.00
_cell.angle_beta   90.00
_cell.angle_gamma   90.00
#
_symmetry.space_group_name_H-M   'P 1'
#
loop_
_entity.id
_entity.type
_entity.pdbx_description
1 polymer ?
#
loop_
_entity_poly.entity_id
_entity_poly.type
_entity_poly.pdbx_seq_one_letter_code
_entity_poly.pdbx_strand_id
1 'polypeptide(L)'
;MPKRAQSRGSHPVSDLPDGGKRHPLNMRTTHAVREKLERAATDSGRSLAQEVEHRLEKSFEREGLLPEVLELAYGRQLAGLLMALGWAMRDAGRAAGFVKNSTLEAAEQWADDPYAYDQAMKAVGAILVAARPEGDPTPPERKHPALAALARYGGQMIGGSIAEMLADKRYEATATEGEQAEPIRRLLGPIAARLKRPKGEITITERKEDDS
;
A
#
# COMPACT_ATOMS: atom_id res chain seq x y z
N MET A 1 59.55 -17.78 -30.48
CA MET A 1 58.62 -16.68 -30.78
C MET A 1 57.57 -16.60 -29.67
N PRO A 2 57.42 -15.48 -28.94
CA PRO A 2 56.49 -15.41 -27.81
C PRO A 2 55.07 -15.04 -28.25
N LYS A 3 54.07 -15.67 -27.61
CA LYS A 3 52.63 -15.48 -27.83
C LYS A 3 52.18 -14.12 -27.27
N ARG A 4 51.49 -13.33 -28.10
CA ARG A 4 50.80 -12.09 -27.69
C ARG A 4 49.61 -12.43 -26.78
N ALA A 5 49.56 -11.78 -25.62
CA ALA A 5 48.42 -11.83 -24.71
C ALA A 5 47.21 -11.07 -25.31
N GLN A 6 46.06 -11.74 -25.34
CA GLN A 6 44.78 -11.15 -25.72
C GLN A 6 44.31 -10.17 -24.63
N SER A 7 44.11 -8.91 -25.03
CA SER A 7 43.42 -7.88 -24.25
C SER A 7 41.99 -8.31 -23.98
N ARG A 8 41.61 -8.46 -22.70
CA ARG A 8 40.21 -8.65 -22.28
C ARG A 8 39.49 -7.32 -22.44
N GLY A 9 38.37 -7.35 -23.18
CA GLY A 9 37.57 -6.19 -23.52
C GLY A 9 37.16 -5.35 -22.31
N SER A 10 37.47 -4.06 -22.39
CA SER A 10 36.94 -3.03 -21.51
C SER A 10 35.42 -2.94 -21.70
N HIS A 11 34.66 -3.05 -20.61
CA HIS A 11 33.24 -2.68 -20.61
C HIS A 11 33.10 -1.15 -20.80
N PRO A 12 32.11 -0.69 -21.59
CA PRO A 12 31.90 0.73 -21.82
C PRO A 12 31.39 1.40 -20.55
N VAL A 13 32.15 2.37 -20.06
CA VAL A 13 31.72 3.33 -19.04
C VAL A 13 31.02 4.45 -19.81
N SER A 14 29.70 4.40 -19.98
CA SER A 14 28.96 5.54 -20.51
C SER A 14 27.73 5.87 -19.64
N ASP A 15 27.60 7.18 -19.43
CA ASP A 15 26.38 7.90 -19.05
C ASP A 15 26.04 8.11 -17.56
N LEU A 16 27.05 8.28 -16.70
CA LEU A 16 26.84 8.90 -15.37
C LEU A 16 27.39 10.34 -15.33
N PRO A 17 26.67 11.31 -14.73
CA PRO A 17 27.20 12.66 -14.50
C PRO A 17 28.51 12.57 -13.70
N ASP A 18 29.51 13.40 -14.03
CA ASP A 18 30.91 13.32 -13.55
C ASP A 18 31.73 12.12 -14.04
N GLY A 19 31.30 11.45 -15.11
CA GLY A 19 32.11 10.43 -15.80
C GLY A 19 32.31 9.15 -14.98
N GLY A 20 31.37 8.85 -14.07
CA GLY A 20 31.44 7.66 -13.21
C GLY A 20 32.59 7.71 -12.19
N LYS A 21 33.12 8.90 -11.87
CA LYS A 21 34.18 9.04 -10.87
C LYS A 21 33.65 8.67 -9.49
N ARG A 22 34.13 7.55 -8.95
CA ARG A 22 33.76 7.08 -7.62
C ARG A 22 34.41 7.93 -6.53
N HIS A 23 33.61 8.32 -5.54
CA HIS A 23 34.09 9.01 -4.34
C HIS A 23 34.22 8.01 -3.18
N PRO A 24 35.31 8.05 -2.39
CA PRO A 24 35.47 7.14 -1.27
C PRO A 24 34.41 7.41 -0.21
N LEU A 25 33.62 6.39 0.14
CA LEU A 25 32.66 6.41 1.23
C LEU A 25 33.28 5.73 2.46
N ASN A 26 33.81 6.52 3.39
CA ASN A 26 34.32 6.01 4.66
C ASN A 26 33.15 5.78 5.63
N MET A 27 32.81 4.53 5.91
CA MET A 27 31.75 4.16 6.86
C MET A 27 32.23 3.24 7.97
N ARG A 28 31.63 3.38 9.15
CA ARG A 28 31.75 2.44 10.27
C ARG A 28 30.44 1.67 10.40
N THR A 29 30.54 0.37 10.65
CA THR A 29 29.38 -0.50 10.84
C THR A 29 29.66 -1.56 11.90
N THR A 30 28.64 -2.30 12.31
CA THR A 30 28.79 -3.41 13.26
C THR A 30 29.34 -4.66 12.57
N HIS A 31 30.00 -5.55 13.32
CA HIS A 31 30.50 -6.82 12.79
C HIS A 31 29.40 -7.64 12.13
N ALA A 32 28.23 -7.72 12.77
CA ALA A 32 27.09 -8.46 12.26
C ALA A 32 26.56 -7.93 10.92
N VAL A 33 26.59 -6.60 10.70
CA VAL A 33 26.20 -6.01 9.41
C VAL A 33 27.26 -6.30 8.35
N ARG A 34 28.55 -6.20 8.71
CA ARG A 34 29.65 -6.54 7.80
C ARG A 34 29.59 -7.99 7.33
N GLU A 35 29.41 -8.95 8.23
CA GLU A 35 29.26 -10.38 7.88
C GLU A 35 28.05 -10.64 6.96
N LYS A 36 26.93 -9.92 7.17
CA LYS A 36 25.77 -10.01 6.28
C LYS A 36 26.10 -9.49 4.88
N LEU A 37 26.84 -8.39 4.77
CA LEU A 37 27.25 -7.81 3.50
C LEU A 37 28.29 -8.68 2.77
N GLU A 38 29.26 -9.25 3.49
CA GLU A 38 30.27 -10.14 2.92
C GLU A 38 29.66 -11.43 2.37
N ARG A 39 28.69 -12.02 3.09
CA ARG A 39 27.91 -13.17 2.58
C ARG A 39 27.13 -12.78 1.32
N ALA A 40 26.39 -11.67 1.36
CA ALA A 40 25.63 -11.21 0.20
C ALA A 40 26.51 -10.90 -1.02
N ALA A 41 27.68 -10.30 -0.80
CA ALA A 41 28.67 -10.04 -1.84
C ALA A 41 29.22 -11.33 -2.44
N THR A 42 29.48 -12.34 -1.61
CA THR A 42 29.89 -13.68 -2.03
C THR A 42 28.80 -14.34 -2.89
N ASP A 43 27.56 -14.33 -2.40
CA ASP A 43 26.41 -14.95 -3.08
C ASP A 43 26.10 -14.25 -4.42
N SER A 44 26.29 -12.93 -4.49
CA SER A 44 26.03 -12.13 -5.70
C SER A 44 27.21 -12.06 -6.66
N GLY A 45 28.39 -12.51 -6.26
CA GLY A 45 29.64 -12.38 -7.02
C GLY A 45 30.17 -10.94 -7.14
N ARG A 46 29.69 -10.01 -6.32
CA ARG A 46 30.13 -8.60 -6.29
C ARG A 46 31.24 -8.41 -5.27
N SER A 47 32.06 -7.36 -5.44
CA SER A 47 32.92 -6.91 -4.33
C SER A 47 32.07 -6.33 -3.20
N LEU A 48 32.58 -6.34 -1.98
CA LEU A 48 31.90 -5.76 -0.81
C LEU A 48 31.47 -4.30 -1.06
N ALA A 49 32.33 -3.50 -1.69
CA ALA A 49 32.03 -2.11 -2.03
C ALA A 49 30.88 -1.98 -3.04
N GLN A 50 30.88 -2.80 -4.10
CA GLN A 50 29.80 -2.81 -5.10
C GLN A 50 28.47 -3.29 -4.51
N GLU A 51 28.50 -4.27 -3.61
CA GLU A 51 27.29 -4.75 -2.95
C GLU A 51 26.71 -3.67 -2.02
N VAL A 52 27.56 -2.90 -1.32
CA VAL A 52 27.12 -1.73 -0.53
C VAL A 52 26.53 -0.65 -1.41
N GLU A 53 27.21 -0.27 -2.49
CA GLU A 53 26.74 0.72 -3.48
C GLU A 53 25.38 0.31 -4.04
N HIS A 54 25.26 -0.93 -4.53
CA HIS A 54 24.01 -1.47 -5.08
C HIS A 54 22.85 -1.42 -4.08
N ARG A 55 23.10 -1.75 -2.80
CA ARG A 55 22.06 -1.70 -1.76
C ARG A 55 21.64 -0.28 -1.42
N LEU A 56 22.57 0.67 -1.43
CA LEU A 56 22.28 2.10 -1.19
C LEU A 56 21.50 2.69 -2.36
N GLU A 57 21.92 2.43 -3.60
CA GLU A 57 21.16 2.82 -4.79
C GLU A 57 19.74 2.26 -4.74
N LYS A 58 19.60 0.96 -4.46
CA LYS A 58 18.29 0.32 -4.29
C LYS A 58 17.49 0.89 -3.13
N SER A 59 18.11 1.40 -2.06
CA SER A 59 17.36 2.08 -1.00
C SER A 59 16.82 3.43 -1.47
N PHE A 60 17.62 4.22 -2.19
CA PHE A 60 17.16 5.51 -2.72
C PHE A 60 16.08 5.34 -3.79
N GLU A 61 16.24 4.38 -4.71
CA GLU A 61 15.21 4.05 -5.71
C GLU A 61 13.86 3.68 -5.06
N ARG A 62 13.89 3.04 -3.89
CA ARG A 62 12.67 2.61 -3.19
C ARG A 62 11.94 3.74 -2.47
N GLU A 63 12.61 4.86 -2.14
CA GLU A 63 11.99 5.99 -1.45
C GLU A 63 10.93 6.70 -2.32
N GLY A 64 11.14 6.76 -3.64
CA GLY A 64 10.19 7.34 -4.60
C GLY A 64 9.19 6.35 -5.21
N LEU A 65 9.47 5.05 -5.12
CA LEU A 65 8.72 4.02 -5.84
C LEU A 65 7.24 3.96 -5.45
N LEU A 66 6.92 4.10 -4.16
CA LEU A 66 5.54 3.97 -3.69
C LEU A 66 4.61 5.06 -4.28
N PRO A 67 4.94 6.36 -4.19
CA PRO A 67 4.19 7.41 -4.89
C PRO A 67 4.00 7.13 -6.39
N GLU A 68 5.06 6.75 -7.10
CA GLU A 68 5.01 6.48 -8.54
C GLU A 68 4.11 5.30 -8.89
N VAL A 69 4.20 4.20 -8.12
CA VAL A 69 3.37 3.01 -8.31
C VAL A 69 1.90 3.31 -8.02
N LEU A 70 1.61 4.07 -6.95
CA LEU A 70 0.23 4.47 -6.63
C LEU A 70 -0.33 5.42 -7.69
N GLU A 71 0.48 6.36 -8.19
CA GLU A 71 0.08 7.26 -9.28
C GLU A 71 -0.20 6.49 -10.57
N LEU A 72 0.64 5.50 -10.92
CA LEU A 72 0.41 4.64 -12.07
C LEU A 72 -0.87 3.81 -11.93
N ALA A 73 -1.15 3.28 -10.74
CA ALA A 73 -2.30 2.40 -10.51
C ALA A 73 -3.63 3.15 -10.37
N TYR A 74 -3.64 4.32 -9.74
CA TYR A 74 -4.85 5.01 -9.29
C TYR A 74 -4.98 6.44 -9.82
N GLY A 75 -3.94 6.96 -10.48
CA GLY A 75 -3.84 8.37 -10.87
C GLY A 75 -3.38 9.27 -9.72
N ARG A 76 -2.86 10.44 -10.09
CA ARG A 76 -2.18 11.38 -9.16
C ARG A 76 -3.01 11.77 -7.94
N GLN A 77 -4.27 12.13 -8.13
CA GLN A 77 -5.13 12.63 -7.04
C GLN A 77 -5.46 11.54 -6.01
N LEU A 78 -5.87 10.36 -6.49
CA LEU A 78 -6.22 9.25 -5.61
C LEU A 78 -4.98 8.67 -4.93
N ALA A 79 -3.83 8.62 -5.61
CA ALA A 79 -2.55 8.24 -5.00
C ALA A 79 -2.20 9.13 -3.81
N GLY A 80 -2.27 10.46 -3.98
CA GLY A 80 -2.03 11.41 -2.89
C GLY A 80 -3.00 11.24 -1.73
N LEU A 81 -4.29 11.02 -2.02
CA LEU A 81 -5.30 10.76 -0.99
C LEU A 81 -4.99 9.46 -0.23
N LEU A 82 -4.73 8.34 -0.92
CA LEU A 82 -4.40 7.06 -0.29
C LEU A 82 -3.16 7.16 0.61
N MET A 83 -2.13 7.90 0.18
CA MET A 83 -0.96 8.17 1.02
C MET A 83 -1.31 8.97 2.28
N ALA A 84 -2.13 10.02 2.15
CA ALA A 84 -2.57 10.82 3.28
C ALA A 84 -3.40 9.99 4.29
N LEU A 85 -4.31 9.14 3.79
CA LEU A 85 -5.10 8.24 4.62
C LEU A 85 -4.21 7.23 5.35
N GLY A 86 -3.29 6.57 4.64
CA GLY A 86 -2.36 5.61 5.24
C GLY A 86 -1.47 6.23 6.31
N TRP A 87 -0.98 7.46 6.07
CA TRP A 87 -0.20 8.22 7.05
C TRP A 87 -1.02 8.56 8.29
N ALA A 88 -2.22 9.12 8.11
CA ALA A 88 -3.11 9.50 9.21
C ALA A 88 -3.51 8.29 10.08
N MET A 89 -3.88 7.16 9.47
CA MET A 89 -4.23 5.92 10.19
C MET A 89 -3.06 5.42 11.03
N ARG A 90 -1.87 5.33 10.44
CA ARG A 90 -0.66 4.83 11.10
C ARG A 90 -0.33 5.68 12.32
N ASP A 91 -0.29 7.00 12.17
CA ASP A 91 0.17 7.89 13.24
C ASP A 91 -0.89 8.01 14.36
N ALA A 92 -2.18 8.12 14.02
CA ALA A 92 -3.26 8.15 15.01
C ALA A 92 -3.41 6.82 15.76
N GLY A 93 -3.34 5.69 15.03
CA GLY A 93 -3.41 4.35 15.62
C GLY A 93 -2.25 4.09 16.58
N ARG A 94 -1.00 4.34 16.16
CA ARG A 94 0.19 4.16 17.01
C ARG A 94 0.11 5.03 18.27
N ALA A 95 -0.27 6.30 18.13
CA ALA A 95 -0.43 7.21 19.26
C ALA A 95 -1.50 6.70 20.25
N ALA A 96 -2.66 6.27 19.75
CA ALA A 96 -3.74 5.75 20.58
C ALA A 96 -3.38 4.42 21.28
N GLY A 97 -2.71 3.50 20.57
CA GLY A 97 -2.22 2.24 21.14
C GLY A 97 -1.20 2.47 22.25
N PHE A 98 -0.29 3.43 22.05
CA PHE A 98 0.65 3.86 23.08
C PHE A 98 -0.06 4.52 24.27
N VAL A 99 -0.99 5.45 24.05
CA VAL A 99 -1.72 6.13 25.13
C VAL A 99 -2.49 5.12 25.99
N LYS A 100 -3.10 4.10 25.39
CA LYS A 100 -3.87 3.09 26.12
C LYS A 100 -3.00 2.14 26.94
N ASN A 101 -1.90 1.65 26.37
CA ASN A 101 -1.16 0.51 26.94
C ASN A 101 0.27 0.86 27.39
N SER A 102 0.78 2.04 27.08
CA SER A 102 2.11 2.55 27.43
C SER A 102 3.28 1.67 26.95
N THR A 103 3.12 0.97 25.82
CA THR A 103 4.18 0.15 25.21
C THR A 103 4.35 0.46 23.72
N LEU A 104 5.58 0.32 23.22
CA LEU A 104 5.87 0.44 21.79
C LEU A 104 5.25 -0.70 20.98
N GLU A 105 5.19 -1.91 21.55
CA GLU A 105 4.56 -3.06 20.91
C GLU A 105 3.07 -2.81 20.64
N ALA A 106 2.33 -2.26 21.61
CA ALA A 106 0.93 -1.91 21.43
C ALA A 106 0.74 -0.77 20.41
N ALA A 107 1.73 0.13 20.27
CA ALA A 107 1.71 1.12 19.22
C ALA A 107 1.83 0.46 17.84
N GLU A 108 2.77 -0.47 17.65
CA GLU A 108 2.93 -1.18 16.37
C GLU A 108 1.74 -2.09 16.02
N GLN A 109 1.13 -2.73 17.03
CA GLN A 109 -0.03 -3.61 16.89
C GLN A 109 -1.38 -2.87 17.00
N TRP A 110 -1.39 -1.55 16.75
CA TRP A 110 -2.60 -0.71 16.92
C TRP A 110 -3.82 -1.25 16.16
N ALA A 111 -3.60 -1.91 15.03
CA ALA A 111 -4.68 -2.43 14.20
C ALA A 111 -5.50 -3.54 14.90
N ASP A 112 -4.95 -4.20 15.92
CA ASP A 112 -5.62 -5.25 16.68
C ASP A 112 -6.36 -4.73 17.92
N ASP A 113 -6.09 -3.47 18.31
CA ASP A 113 -6.75 -2.82 19.42
C ASP A 113 -7.99 -2.03 18.95
N PRO A 114 -9.21 -2.33 19.45
CA PRO A 114 -10.43 -1.66 19.00
C PRO A 114 -10.45 -0.15 19.21
N TYR A 115 -9.83 0.34 20.30
CA TYR A 115 -9.79 1.78 20.59
C TYR A 115 -8.81 2.48 19.64
N ALA A 116 -7.63 1.92 19.44
CA ALA A 116 -6.65 2.50 18.51
C ALA A 116 -7.13 2.44 17.06
N TYR A 117 -7.79 1.36 16.65
CA TYR A 117 -8.41 1.24 15.33
C TYR A 117 -9.50 2.30 15.12
N ASP A 118 -10.36 2.54 16.12
CA ASP A 118 -11.37 3.60 16.07
C ASP A 118 -10.75 5.01 15.92
N GLN A 119 -9.64 5.29 16.61
CA GLN A 119 -8.91 6.55 16.42
C GLN A 119 -8.33 6.69 15.01
N ALA A 120 -7.79 5.61 14.44
CA ALA A 120 -7.33 5.60 13.05
C ALA A 120 -8.48 5.86 12.06
N MET A 121 -9.67 5.30 12.30
CA MET A 121 -10.87 5.54 11.49
C MET A 121 -11.35 7.01 11.58
N LYS A 122 -11.31 7.60 12.78
CA LYS A 122 -11.63 9.02 12.97
C LYS A 122 -10.66 9.92 12.20
N ALA A 123 -9.37 9.59 12.19
CA ALA A 123 -8.37 10.34 11.43
C ALA A 123 -8.64 10.27 9.91
N VAL A 124 -8.99 9.10 9.37
CA VAL A 124 -9.42 8.94 7.97
C VAL A 124 -10.65 9.80 7.67
N GLY A 125 -11.67 9.73 8.53
CA GLY A 125 -12.88 10.53 8.40
C GLY A 125 -12.60 12.04 8.34
N ALA A 126 -11.70 12.52 9.21
CA ALA A 126 -11.31 13.94 9.22
C ALA A 126 -10.64 14.37 7.90
N ILE A 127 -9.73 13.55 7.35
CA ILE A 127 -9.08 13.84 6.06
C ILE A 127 -10.09 13.82 4.91
N LEU A 128 -10.97 12.81 4.85
CA LEU A 128 -11.98 12.71 3.79
C LEU A 128 -12.98 13.88 3.83
N VAL A 129 -13.39 14.31 5.02
CA VAL A 129 -14.25 15.49 5.19
C VAL A 129 -13.51 16.75 4.72
N ALA A 130 -12.24 16.92 5.11
CA ALA A 130 -11.44 18.08 4.72
C ALA A 130 -11.13 18.12 3.20
N ALA A 131 -10.96 16.96 2.57
CA ALA A 131 -10.69 16.85 1.14
C ALA A 131 -11.94 16.92 0.24
N ARG A 132 -13.15 16.97 0.84
CA ARG A 132 -14.40 16.97 0.10
C ARG A 132 -14.53 18.26 -0.73
N PRO A 133 -14.84 18.18 -2.03
CA PRO A 133 -15.11 19.37 -2.82
C PRO A 133 -16.40 20.06 -2.36
N GLU A 134 -16.48 21.37 -2.58
CA GLU A 134 -17.71 22.12 -2.40
C GLU A 134 -18.78 21.69 -3.42
N GLY A 135 -20.05 21.74 -3.03
CA GLY A 135 -21.19 21.42 -3.89
C GLY A 135 -22.29 20.60 -3.20
N ASP A 136 -23.42 20.46 -3.89
CA ASP A 136 -24.55 19.64 -3.42
C ASP A 136 -24.28 18.15 -3.71
N PRO A 137 -24.18 17.29 -2.67
CA PRO A 137 -23.99 15.86 -2.85
C PRO A 137 -25.28 15.09 -3.18
N THR A 138 -26.42 15.78 -3.34
CA THR A 138 -27.70 15.15 -3.61
C THR A 138 -27.60 14.28 -4.87
N PRO A 139 -27.97 12.99 -4.81
CA PRO A 139 -27.86 12.11 -5.95
C PRO A 139 -28.79 12.58 -7.07
N PRO A 140 -28.37 12.48 -8.35
CA PRO A 140 -29.21 12.88 -9.46
C PRO A 140 -30.47 12.01 -9.52
N GLU A 141 -31.61 12.61 -9.84
CA GLU A 141 -32.84 11.87 -10.06
C GLU A 141 -32.71 10.94 -11.28
N ARG A 142 -33.12 9.69 -11.11
CA ARG A 142 -33.09 8.67 -12.17
C ARG A 142 -34.46 8.02 -12.26
N LYS A 143 -35.00 7.95 -13.49
CA LYS A 143 -36.29 7.30 -13.76
C LYS A 143 -36.21 5.77 -13.63
N HIS A 144 -35.06 5.18 -14.00
CA HIS A 144 -34.88 3.74 -13.93
C HIS A 144 -34.59 3.30 -12.48
N PRO A 145 -35.38 2.39 -11.88
CA PRO A 145 -35.25 2.02 -10.47
C PRO A 145 -33.84 1.57 -10.06
N ALA A 146 -33.18 0.74 -10.89
CA ALA A 146 -31.83 0.28 -10.60
C ALA A 146 -30.79 1.42 -10.60
N LEU A 147 -30.94 2.40 -11.50
CA LEU A 147 -30.04 3.56 -11.55
C LEU A 147 -30.31 4.52 -10.38
N ALA A 148 -31.56 4.63 -9.94
CA ALA A 148 -31.91 5.40 -8.75
C ALA A 148 -31.32 4.78 -7.48
N ALA A 149 -31.38 3.45 -7.35
CA ALA A 149 -30.74 2.73 -6.26
C ALA A 149 -29.21 2.90 -6.29
N LEU A 150 -28.58 2.79 -7.46
CA LEU A 150 -27.14 3.02 -7.61
C LEU A 150 -26.73 4.46 -7.27
N ALA A 151 -27.54 5.46 -7.65
CA ALA A 151 -27.25 6.85 -7.31
C ALA A 151 -27.32 7.09 -5.79
N ARG A 152 -28.25 6.46 -5.09
CA ARG A 152 -28.45 6.63 -3.64
C ARG A 152 -27.50 5.80 -2.78
N TYR A 153 -27.19 4.58 -3.21
CA TYR A 153 -26.50 3.58 -2.39
C TYR A 153 -25.25 2.99 -3.05
N GLY A 154 -24.82 3.53 -4.19
CA GLY A 154 -23.74 2.94 -4.98
C GLY A 154 -22.44 2.80 -4.21
N GLY A 155 -22.08 3.81 -3.41
CA GLY A 155 -20.89 3.74 -2.56
C GLY A 155 -20.96 2.60 -1.54
N GLN A 156 -22.08 2.44 -0.85
CA GLN A 156 -22.30 1.36 0.13
C GLN A 156 -22.33 -0.01 -0.55
N MET A 157 -22.99 -0.14 -1.70
CA MET A 157 -23.06 -1.40 -2.44
C MET A 157 -21.68 -1.85 -2.93
N ILE A 158 -20.92 -0.94 -3.55
CA ILE A 158 -19.57 -1.25 -4.05
C ILE A 158 -18.62 -1.55 -2.90
N GLY A 159 -18.62 -0.71 -1.85
CA GLY A 159 -17.79 -0.92 -0.67
C GLY A 159 -18.10 -2.24 0.04
N GLY A 160 -19.39 -2.56 0.22
CA GLY A 160 -19.84 -3.83 0.80
C GLY A 160 -19.42 -5.04 -0.04
N SER A 161 -19.60 -4.97 -1.36
CA SER A 161 -19.18 -6.05 -2.27
C SER A 161 -17.66 -6.28 -2.23
N ILE A 162 -16.85 -5.22 -2.22
CA ILE A 162 -15.39 -5.34 -2.11
C ILE A 162 -15.01 -5.92 -0.74
N ALA A 163 -15.66 -5.48 0.34
CA ALA A 163 -15.42 -6.02 1.67
C ALA A 163 -15.72 -7.52 1.76
N GLU A 164 -16.85 -7.97 1.19
CA GLU A 164 -17.22 -9.38 1.11
C GLU A 164 -16.20 -10.20 0.30
N MET A 165 -15.78 -9.70 -0.86
CA MET A 165 -14.75 -10.34 -1.70
C MET A 165 -13.39 -10.44 -0.98
N LEU A 166 -13.00 -9.41 -0.22
CA LEU A 166 -11.77 -9.43 0.56
C LEU A 166 -11.88 -10.30 1.81
N ALA A 167 -13.09 -10.48 2.37
CA ALA A 167 -13.32 -11.37 3.51
C ALA A 167 -13.32 -12.84 3.11
N ASP A 168 -13.83 -13.19 1.93
CA ASP A 168 -14.01 -14.57 1.50
C ASP A 168 -13.98 -14.71 -0.04
N LYS A 169 -13.09 -15.57 -0.53
CA LYS A 169 -12.89 -15.86 -1.97
C LYS A 169 -14.15 -16.37 -2.66
N ARG A 170 -15.10 -16.93 -1.93
CA ARG A 170 -16.37 -17.43 -2.49
C ARG A 170 -17.25 -16.33 -3.09
N TYR A 171 -17.00 -15.08 -2.75
CA TYR A 171 -17.70 -13.92 -3.32
C TYR A 171 -17.02 -13.35 -4.58
N GLU A 172 -15.95 -13.97 -5.06
CA GLU A 172 -15.34 -13.62 -6.35
C GLU A 172 -16.27 -14.08 -7.48
N ALA A 173 -16.81 -13.14 -8.26
CA ALA A 173 -17.67 -13.43 -9.40
C ALA A 173 -16.85 -13.74 -10.66
N THR A 174 -15.60 -13.26 -10.73
CA THR A 174 -14.71 -13.45 -11.87
C THR A 174 -13.28 -13.82 -11.46
N ALA A 175 -12.53 -14.45 -12.38
CA ALA A 175 -11.11 -14.73 -12.18
C ALA A 175 -10.30 -13.44 -11.97
N THR A 176 -10.64 -12.37 -12.70
CA THR A 176 -9.99 -11.06 -12.58
C THR A 176 -10.14 -10.45 -11.19
N GLU A 177 -11.32 -10.58 -10.59
CA GLU A 177 -11.56 -10.13 -9.21
C GLU A 177 -10.69 -10.89 -8.21
N GLY A 178 -10.55 -12.21 -8.38
CA GLY A 178 -9.65 -13.02 -7.56
C GLY A 178 -8.18 -12.61 -7.68
N GLU A 179 -7.71 -12.33 -8.89
CA GLU A 179 -6.36 -11.84 -9.16
C GLU A 179 -6.07 -10.51 -8.47
N GLN A 180 -7.06 -9.61 -8.41
CA GLN A 180 -6.95 -8.31 -7.75
C GLN A 180 -7.07 -8.40 -6.23
N ALA A 181 -7.97 -9.27 -5.72
CA ALA A 181 -8.25 -9.39 -4.30
C ALA A 181 -7.14 -10.12 -3.53
N GLU A 182 -6.43 -11.06 -4.16
CA GLU A 182 -5.44 -11.88 -3.47
C GLU A 182 -4.23 -11.11 -2.90
N PRO A 183 -3.57 -10.20 -3.65
CA PRO A 183 -2.54 -9.35 -3.07
C PRO A 183 -3.06 -8.51 -1.89
N ILE A 184 -4.29 -7.98 -1.99
CA ILE A 184 -4.88 -7.13 -0.96
C ILE A 184 -5.15 -7.94 0.31
N ARG A 185 -5.73 -9.14 0.19
CA ARG A 185 -5.95 -10.04 1.34
C ARG A 185 -4.65 -10.40 2.06
N ARG A 186 -3.59 -10.67 1.31
CA ARG A 186 -2.26 -10.94 1.90
C ARG A 186 -1.73 -9.74 2.69
N LEU A 187 -1.92 -8.52 2.18
CA LEU A 187 -1.51 -7.29 2.88
C LEU A 187 -2.38 -7.00 4.11
N LEU A 188 -3.69 -7.25 4.04
CA LEU A 188 -4.61 -7.05 5.16
C LEU A 188 -4.39 -8.03 6.31
N GLY A 189 -3.92 -9.24 6.01
CA GLY A 189 -3.68 -10.26 7.03
C GLY A 189 -4.92 -10.51 7.90
N PRO A 190 -4.81 -10.47 9.24
CA PRO A 190 -5.94 -10.69 10.15
C PRO A 190 -7.10 -9.69 10.00
N ILE A 191 -6.88 -8.51 9.40
CA ILE A 191 -7.94 -7.53 9.17
C ILE A 191 -8.97 -8.05 8.17
N ALA A 192 -8.56 -8.86 7.18
CA ALA A 192 -9.45 -9.39 6.16
C ALA A 192 -10.63 -10.18 6.77
N ALA A 193 -10.39 -10.93 7.85
CA ALA A 193 -11.42 -11.70 8.55
C ALA A 193 -12.51 -10.83 9.23
N ARG A 194 -12.24 -9.52 9.42
CA ARG A 194 -13.14 -8.55 10.05
C ARG A 194 -14.01 -7.82 9.04
N LEU A 195 -13.73 -7.91 7.74
CA LEU A 195 -14.47 -7.24 6.65
C LEU A 195 -15.87 -7.85 6.38
N LYS A 196 -16.49 -8.44 7.40
CA LYS A 196 -17.84 -9.00 7.29
C LYS A 196 -18.85 -7.86 7.08
N ARG A 197 -19.86 -8.11 6.24
CA ARG A 197 -20.98 -7.19 6.04
C ARG A 197 -21.52 -6.74 7.40
N PRO A 198 -21.68 -5.42 7.65
CA PRO A 198 -22.30 -4.95 8.88
C PRO A 198 -23.68 -5.58 9.03
N LYS A 199 -23.97 -6.13 10.22
CA LYS A 199 -25.30 -6.69 10.54
C LYS A 199 -26.33 -5.56 10.41
N GLY A 200 -27.13 -5.56 9.34
CA GLY A 200 -28.30 -4.68 9.20
C GLY A 200 -28.56 -4.00 7.85
N GLU A 201 -27.72 -4.15 6.80
CA GLU A 201 -27.91 -3.41 5.54
C GLU A 201 -28.55 -4.20 4.38
N ILE A 202 -29.82 -3.83 4.15
CA ILE A 202 -30.70 -3.90 2.95
C ILE A 202 -30.37 -5.00 1.93
N THR A 203 -31.17 -6.05 1.98
CA THR A 203 -31.38 -6.94 0.83
C THR A 203 -32.30 -6.22 -0.15
N ILE A 204 -31.84 -5.98 -1.38
CA ILE A 204 -32.61 -5.28 -2.43
C ILE A 204 -33.86 -6.06 -2.88
N THR A 205 -34.08 -7.27 -2.35
CA THR A 205 -35.15 -8.18 -2.79
C THR A 205 -36.53 -7.99 -2.15
N GLU A 206 -36.72 -7.12 -1.16
CA GLU A 206 -38.03 -6.98 -0.48
C GLU A 206 -38.53 -5.53 -0.44
N ARG A 207 -39.02 -5.04 -1.58
CA ARG A 207 -40.06 -3.98 -1.64
C ARG A 207 -40.84 -4.10 -2.96
N LYS A 208 -41.42 -5.28 -3.16
CA LYS A 208 -42.67 -5.45 -3.89
C LYS A 208 -43.68 -5.84 -2.81
N GLU A 209 -44.88 -5.25 -2.86
CA GLU A 209 -45.94 -5.28 -1.83
C GLU A 209 -45.82 -4.16 -0.80
N ASP A 210 -46.17 -2.94 -1.24
CA ASP A 210 -47.09 -2.05 -0.51
C ASP A 210 -47.32 -0.82 -1.40
N ASP A 211 -48.18 -1.01 -2.39
CA ASP A 211 -49.04 0.02 -2.99
C ASP A 211 -50.11 -0.74 -3.79
N SER A 212 -51.21 -1.03 -3.11
CA SER A 212 -52.50 -1.48 -3.65
C SER A 212 -53.60 -0.65 -3.00
#